data_AF-A0AAX3I665-F1
#
_entry.id   AF-A0AAX3I665-F1
#
_cell.length_a   1.000
_cell.length_b   1.000
_cell.length_c   1.000
_cell.angle_alpha   90.00
_cell.angle_beta   90.00
_cell.angle_gamma   90.00
#
_symmetry.space_group_name_H-M   'P 1'
#
loop_
_entity.id
_entity.type
_entity.pdbx_description
1 polymer ?
#
loop_
_entity_poly.entity_id
_entity_poly.type
_entity_poly.pdbx_seq_one_letter_code
_entity_poly.pdbx_strand_id
1 'polypeptide(L)'
;MTLDKPNQDLKRDLQGIASDLKWSAVELMRIAERLSLARNEADAQAVLRMCTVLHADEDRLAGYADEVKDGRIIRSAEQKK
;
A
#
# COMPACT_ATOMS: atom_id res chain seq x y z
N MET A 1 -18.24 16.90 -4.74
CA MET A 1 -19.39 16.30 -4.06
C MET A 1 -18.92 15.74 -2.72
N THR A 2 -19.74 15.77 -1.68
CA THR A 2 -19.41 15.15 -0.39
C THR A 2 -19.65 13.65 -0.48
N LEU A 3 -18.62 12.83 -0.23
CA LEU A 3 -18.76 11.37 -0.11
C LEU A 3 -19.68 11.02 1.06
N ASP A 4 -20.50 9.98 0.91
CA ASP A 4 -21.21 9.38 2.04
C ASP A 4 -20.23 8.69 3.01
N LYS A 5 -20.71 8.35 4.21
CA LYS A 5 -19.86 7.76 5.25
C LYS A 5 -19.19 6.44 4.79
N PRO A 6 -19.89 5.46 4.18
CA PRO A 6 -19.25 4.23 3.70
C PRO A 6 -18.10 4.47 2.71
N ASN A 7 -18.23 5.46 1.82
CA ASN A 7 -17.19 5.81 0.85
C ASN A 7 -16.05 6.63 1.47
N GLN A 8 -16.33 7.49 2.46
CA GLN A 8 -15.28 8.14 3.25
C GLN A 8 -14.43 7.11 4.00
N ASP A 9 -15.07 6.12 4.62
CA ASP A 9 -14.38 5.04 5.31
C ASP A 9 -13.58 4.16 4.35
N LEU A 10 -14.16 3.76 3.20
CA LEU A 10 -13.43 3.02 2.17
C LEU A 10 -12.17 3.77 1.70
N LYS A 11 -12.31 5.06 1.37
CA LYS A 11 -11.16 5.88 0.96
C LYS A 11 -10.08 5.90 2.03
N ARG A 12 -10.46 6.13 3.29
CA ARG A 12 -9.52 6.15 4.42
C ARG A 12 -8.82 4.80 4.61
N ASP A 13 -9.56 3.70 4.51
CA ASP A 13 -9.00 2.35 4.62
C ASP A 13 -7.95 2.10 3.52
N LEU A 14 -8.27 2.44 2.27
CA LEU A 14 -7.36 2.29 1.13
C LEU A 14 -6.07 3.12 1.32
N GLN A 15 -6.20 4.37 1.77
CA GLN A 15 -5.05 5.23 2.06
C GLN A 15 -4.22 4.72 3.25
N GLY A 16 -4.90 4.15 4.27
CA GLY A 16 -4.24 3.53 5.42
C GLY A 16 -3.39 2.34 4.98
N ILE A 17 -3.97 1.40 4.22
CA ILE A 17 -3.25 0.22 3.72
C ILE A 17 -2.09 0.64 2.82
N ALA A 18 -2.28 1.61 1.92
CA ALA A 18 -1.20 2.13 1.08
C ALA A 18 -0.03 2.67 1.93
N SER A 19 -0.34 3.38 3.02
CA SER A 19 0.68 3.89 3.96
C SER A 19 1.41 2.77 4.71
N ASP A 20 0.69 1.71 5.09
CA ASP A 20 1.28 0.54 5.75
C ASP A 20 2.21 -0.24 4.81
N LEU A 21 1.85 -0.37 3.52
CA LEU A 21 2.70 -0.98 2.50
C LEU A 21 3.97 -0.16 2.27
N LYS A 22 3.83 1.18 2.20
CA LYS A 22 4.98 2.09 2.09
C LYS A 22 5.96 1.91 3.24
N TRP A 23 5.45 1.89 4.48
CA TRP A 23 6.29 1.70 5.65
C TRP A 23 6.97 0.32 5.64
N SER A 24 6.22 -0.72 5.26
CA SER A 24 6.76 -2.08 5.13
C SER A 24 7.90 -2.15 4.11
N ALA A 25 7.76 -1.48 2.96
CA ALA A 25 8.82 -1.40 1.95
C ALA A 25 10.07 -0.66 2.47
N VAL A 26 9.89 0.41 3.26
CA VAL A 26 11.01 1.13 3.90
C VAL A 26 11.80 0.23 4.84
N GLU A 27 11.14 -0.54 5.70
CA GLU A 27 11.84 -1.48 6.59
C GLU A 27 12.50 -2.63 5.82
N LEU A 28 11.85 -3.15 4.78
CA LEU A 28 12.43 -4.19 3.93
C LEU A 28 13.68 -3.70 3.17
N MET A 29 13.71 -2.45 2.72
CA MET A 29 14.93 -1.87 2.12
C MET A 29 16.11 -1.85 3.10
N ARG A 30 15.87 -1.55 4.38
CA ARG A 30 16.92 -1.63 5.43
C ARG A 30 17.38 -3.07 5.65
N ILE A 31 16.48 -4.04 5.55
CA ILE A 31 16.84 -5.46 5.63
C ILE A 31 17.69 -5.88 4.42
N ALA A 32 17.31 -5.47 3.20
CA ALA A 32 18.06 -5.74 1.98
C ALA A 32 19.49 -5.16 2.06
N GLU A 33 19.65 -3.93 2.58
CA GLU A 33 20.95 -3.31 2.80
C GLU A 33 21.82 -4.16 3.75
N ARG A 34 21.26 -4.60 4.88
CA ARG A 34 21.97 -5.47 5.85
C ARG A 34 22.38 -6.81 5.23
N LEU A 35 21.54 -7.39 4.37
CA LEU A 35 21.85 -8.64 3.65
C LEU A 35 23.00 -8.43 2.65
N SER A 36 23.00 -7.33 1.92
CA SER A 36 24.09 -7.00 0.99
C SER A 36 25.42 -6.76 1.73
N LEU A 37 25.39 -6.05 2.87
CA LEU A 37 26.57 -5.89 3.75
C LEU A 37 27.11 -7.23 4.27
N ALA A 38 26.23 -8.21 4.50
CA ALA A 38 26.59 -9.57 4.88
C ALA A 38 27.01 -10.45 3.69
N ARG A 39 27.19 -9.87 2.49
CA ARG A 39 27.53 -10.57 1.23
C ARG A 39 26.46 -11.60 0.80
N ASN A 40 25.24 -11.48 1.32
CA ASN A 40 24.08 -12.30 0.93
C ASN A 40 23.25 -11.57 -0.12
N GLU A 41 23.81 -11.49 -1.34
CA GLU A 41 23.21 -10.73 -2.42
C GLU A 41 21.94 -11.38 -2.98
N ALA A 42 21.84 -12.71 -2.96
CA ALA A 42 20.65 -13.42 -3.45
C ALA A 42 19.40 -13.05 -2.64
N ASP A 43 19.52 -13.03 -1.31
CA ASP A 43 18.41 -12.67 -0.43
C ASP A 43 18.16 -11.16 -0.46
N ALA A 44 19.20 -10.33 -0.55
CA ALA A 44 19.04 -8.88 -0.73
C ALA A 44 18.20 -8.56 -1.97
N GLN A 45 18.51 -9.21 -3.10
CA GLN A 45 17.74 -9.05 -4.34
C GLN A 45 16.31 -9.60 -4.23
N ALA A 46 16.09 -10.66 -3.46
CA ALA A 46 14.74 -11.17 -3.20
C ALA A 46 13.89 -10.16 -2.42
N VAL A 47 14.45 -9.55 -1.38
CA VAL A 47 13.78 -8.52 -0.59
C VAL A 47 13.51 -7.26 -1.43
N LEU A 48 14.45 -6.84 -2.27
CA LEU A 48 14.23 -5.69 -3.17
C LEU A 48 13.08 -5.93 -4.16
N ARG A 49 12.95 -7.14 -4.70
CA ARG A 49 11.79 -7.50 -5.56
C ARG A 49 10.47 -7.42 -4.78
N MET A 50 10.46 -7.81 -3.50
CA MET A 50 9.27 -7.63 -2.66
C MET A 50 8.92 -6.16 -2.48
N CYS A 51 9.92 -5.28 -2.26
CA CYS A 51 9.68 -3.83 -2.20
C CYS A 51 9.06 -3.29 -3.50
N THR A 52 9.47 -3.78 -4.67
CA THR A 52 8.86 -3.40 -5.95
C THR A 52 7.38 -3.75 -6.00
N VAL A 53 6.98 -4.93 -5.51
CA VAL A 53 5.57 -5.34 -5.45
C VAL A 53 4.80 -4.44 -4.48
N LEU A 54 5.35 -4.17 -3.29
CA LEU A 54 4.70 -3.32 -2.28
C LEU A 54 4.47 -1.89 -2.78
N HIS A 55 5.45 -1.28 -3.47
CA HIS A 55 5.27 0.05 -4.04
C HIS A 55 4.21 0.05 -5.16
N ALA A 56 4.18 -0.98 -6.02
CA ALA A 56 3.16 -1.09 -7.06
C ALA A 56 1.74 -1.24 -6.47
N ASP A 57 1.61 -1.93 -5.34
CA ASP A 57 0.34 -2.09 -4.65
C ASP A 57 -0.05 -0.84 -3.85
N GLU A 58 0.93 -0.13 -3.24
CA GLU A 58 0.74 1.22 -2.66
C GLU A 58 0.13 2.16 -3.69
N ASP A 59 0.76 2.29 -4.86
CA ASP A 59 0.32 3.18 -5.93
C ASP A 59 -1.09 2.81 -6.43
N ARG A 60 -1.38 1.51 -6.56
CA ARG A 60 -2.70 1.04 -6.97
C ARG A 60 -3.78 1.38 -5.95
N LEU A 61 -3.51 1.19 -4.66
CA LEU A 61 -4.45 1.52 -3.59
C LEU A 61 -4.66 3.03 -3.47
N ALA A 62 -3.61 3.83 -3.65
CA ALA A 62 -3.72 5.29 -3.73
C ALA A 62 -4.62 5.70 -4.91
N GLY A 63 -4.43 5.09 -6.09
CA GLY A 63 -5.30 5.29 -7.25
C GLY A 63 -6.76 4.95 -6.98
N TYR A 64 -7.04 3.81 -6.33
CA TYR A 64 -8.41 3.46 -5.94
C TYR A 64 -9.01 4.45 -4.94
N ALA A 65 -8.22 4.99 -4.01
CA ALA A 65 -8.70 6.02 -3.09
C ALA A 65 -9.13 7.31 -3.84
N ASP A 66 -8.41 7.68 -4.90
CA ASP A 66 -8.79 8.78 -5.79
C ASP A 66 -10.03 8.45 -6.62
N GLU A 67 -10.18 7.21 -7.11
CA GLU A 67 -11.40 6.78 -7.78
C GLU A 67 -12.63 6.78 -6.85
N VAL A 68 -12.47 6.45 -5.57
CA VAL A 68 -13.54 6.60 -4.56
C VAL A 68 -13.88 8.06 -4.37
N LYS A 69 -12.88 8.94 -4.26
CA LYS A 69 -13.08 10.39 -4.16
C LYS A 69 -13.84 10.96 -5.35
N ASP A 70 -13.58 10.44 -6.54
CA ASP A 70 -14.24 10.85 -7.77
C ASP A 70 -15.61 10.15 -7.99
N GLY A 71 -16.00 9.23 -7.10
CA GLY A 71 -17.27 8.49 -7.17
C GLY A 71 -17.30 7.40 -8.24
N ARG A 72 -16.13 7.00 -8.79
CA ARG A 72 -16.02 5.88 -9.75
C ARG A 72 -16.06 4.52 -9.05
N ILE A 73 -15.56 4.44 -7.82
CA ILE A 73 -15.69 3.28 -6.93
C ILE A 73 -16.64 3.65 -5.80
N ILE A 74 -17.65 2.81 -5.55
CA ILE A 74 -18.67 3.03 -4.53
C ILE A 74 -18.81 1.79 -3.64
N ARG A 75 -18.79 1.99 -2.33
CA ARG A 75 -19.12 0.98 -1.31
C ARG A 75 -20.61 1.08 -0.97
N SER A 76 -21.39 0.04 -1.29
CA SER A 76 -22.85 0.04 -1.10
C SER A 76 -23.30 -0.03 0.37
N ALA A 77 -22.45 -0.51 1.27
CA ALA A 77 -22.73 -0.58 2.72
C ALA A 77 -21.44 -0.57 3.55
N GLU A 78 -21.51 -0.07 4.78
CA GLU A 78 -20.38 -0.10 5.73
C GLU A 78 -19.97 -1.56 6.01
N GLN A 79 -18.67 -1.87 5.95
CA GLN A 79 -18.14 -3.17 6.34
C GLN A 79 -18.25 -3.29 7.87
N LYS A 80 -18.99 -4.29 8.36
CA LYS A 80 -18.96 -4.61 9.79
C LYS A 80 -17.61 -5.24 10.10
N LYS A 81 -16.82 -4.57 10.95
CA LYS A 81 -15.60 -5.14 11.53
C LYS A 81 -15.90 -6.27 12.50
#